data_AF-A0A9X2YEZ1-F1
#
_entry.id   AF-A0A9X2YEZ1-F1
#
_cell.length_a   1.000
_cell.length_b   1.000
_cell.length_c   1.000
_cell.angle_alpha   90.00
_cell.angle_beta   90.00
_cell.angle_gamma   90.00
#
_symmetry.space_group_name_H-M   'P 1'
#
loop_
_entity.id
_entity.type
_entity.pdbx_description
1 polymer ?
#
loop_
_entity_poly.entity_id
_entity_poly.type
_entity_poly.pdbx_seq_one_letter_code
_entity_poly.pdbx_strand_id
1 'polypeptide(L)'
;MSPAPAPENPDRFRFLATYIACRSVDVTEAPAGQPAHTDGRFIFVSAGGSVEEQRREMLVQAALLGAGSLDPRLVKGLRARATLARRYLALEGRRVLADLARQIPLDAALLPDAHAATASADESLEVARSRAKVADPPEWFGAIKPSRLLAAPAGPGGQATNKDLKLKFDPIDMPESEEGEEDEDGGKAGDSKILKLFESPIFNNQSMSDYMRKMFGGSRSPGEGAAGAEMTVRSTRRVQEIGANARPLPTRIQFTDDGKPGAAVGVGGALYPEWDVFNDRYKPDWCRVIDFPLNVTADVSDAGVAHDDVLRRRLARVGLGPKVLRGRADGDDLDIEALIDLFVDLQSGFSGAEHVYLERRKLARNLGVLILIDASGSAVDADSDGLAVHDHQRRAAATLAVTLEELGDRVAVYAFRSQGRHAVHLPAIKTFDQNFGAIGRARLNQLEPASYTRLGAGIRGAGEVLKNEAGTPNRLLLVLSDGFPYDDGYEGRYAEADASKALEELRAEGVACLCLSIGASTGTDVLERVFGSASYASAPVLAELSPQMDELFMSALAELAAPKPARV
;
A
#
# COMPACT_ATOMS: atom_id res chain seq x y z
N MET A 1 13.70 -4.52 -24.77
CA MET A 1 15.01 -5.21 -24.64
C MET A 1 14.87 -6.15 -23.46
N SER A 2 14.75 -7.46 -23.70
CA SER A 2 14.67 -8.42 -22.60
C SER A 2 16.01 -8.44 -21.84
N PRO A 3 16.01 -8.46 -20.49
CA PRO A 3 17.25 -8.66 -19.75
C PRO A 3 17.85 -10.01 -20.13
N ALA A 4 19.19 -10.08 -20.19
CA ALA A 4 19.89 -11.34 -20.43
C ALA A 4 19.51 -12.37 -19.35
N PRO A 5 19.38 -13.66 -19.70
CA PRO A 5 19.06 -14.69 -18.72
C PRO A 5 20.11 -14.70 -17.60
N ALA A 6 19.64 -14.74 -16.35
CA ALA A 6 20.50 -14.92 -15.19
C ALA A 6 21.32 -16.21 -15.32
N PRO A 7 22.53 -16.29 -14.74
CA PRO A 7 23.37 -17.49 -14.79
C PRO A 7 22.57 -18.72 -14.37
N GLU A 8 22.75 -19.81 -15.11
CA GLU A 8 21.78 -20.92 -15.13
C GLU A 8 21.90 -21.83 -13.90
N ASN A 9 21.43 -21.33 -12.75
CA ASN A 9 21.44 -22.05 -11.49
C ASN A 9 20.60 -23.35 -11.58
N PRO A 10 21.16 -24.53 -11.26
CA PRO A 10 20.44 -25.81 -11.20
C PRO A 10 19.25 -25.84 -10.23
N ASP A 11 19.18 -24.91 -9.28
CA ASP A 11 18.05 -24.76 -8.34
C ASP A 11 16.68 -24.63 -9.04
N ARG A 12 16.66 -24.20 -10.32
CA ARG A 12 15.47 -24.24 -11.20
C ARG A 12 14.76 -25.61 -11.25
N PHE A 13 15.49 -26.69 -10.96
CA PHE A 13 14.97 -28.06 -10.97
C PHE A 13 14.49 -28.55 -9.60
N ARG A 14 14.66 -27.76 -8.53
CA ARG A 14 14.41 -28.18 -7.14
C ARG A 14 13.00 -28.68 -6.89
N PHE A 15 11.99 -28.00 -7.43
CA PHE A 15 10.59 -28.40 -7.29
C PHE A 15 10.26 -29.70 -8.04
N LEU A 16 10.71 -29.84 -9.29
CA LEU A 16 10.56 -31.08 -10.06
C LEU A 16 11.32 -32.25 -9.42
N ALA A 17 12.53 -32.01 -8.91
CA ALA A 17 13.32 -32.98 -8.16
C ALA A 17 12.60 -33.43 -6.88
N THR A 18 12.04 -32.48 -6.11
CA THR A 18 11.27 -32.74 -4.88
C THR A 18 9.98 -33.51 -5.15
N TYR A 19 9.28 -33.17 -6.23
CA TYR A 19 8.09 -33.87 -6.70
C TYR A 19 8.40 -35.34 -7.04
N ILE A 20 9.42 -35.58 -7.88
CA ILE A 20 9.81 -36.93 -8.32
C ILE A 20 10.39 -37.75 -7.16
N ALA A 21 11.23 -37.14 -6.31
CA ALA A 21 11.83 -37.82 -5.16
C ALA A 21 10.84 -38.07 -4.01
N CYS A 22 9.61 -37.54 -4.09
CA CYS A 22 8.57 -37.59 -3.05
C CYS A 22 9.07 -37.13 -1.66
N ARG A 23 10.03 -36.19 -1.65
CA ARG A 23 10.70 -35.65 -0.46
C ARG A 23 11.44 -34.37 -0.81
N SER A 24 11.65 -33.48 0.16
CA SER A 24 12.47 -32.27 -0.03
C SER A 24 13.89 -32.64 -0.45
N VAL A 25 14.30 -32.20 -1.66
CA VAL A 25 15.68 -32.27 -2.14
C VAL A 25 16.08 -30.97 -2.79
N ASP A 26 17.32 -30.55 -2.56
CA ASP A 26 17.94 -29.38 -3.17
C ASP A 26 18.76 -29.80 -4.41
N VAL A 27 18.89 -28.94 -5.42
CA VAL A 27 19.67 -29.23 -6.65
C VAL A 27 20.83 -28.24 -6.79
N THR A 28 22.03 -28.73 -7.02
CA THR A 28 23.27 -27.92 -7.07
C THR A 28 24.30 -28.53 -8.01
N GLU A 29 25.36 -27.80 -8.37
CA GLU A 29 26.46 -28.35 -9.17
C GLU A 29 27.39 -29.25 -8.34
N ALA A 30 27.85 -30.34 -8.94
CA ALA A 30 28.94 -31.17 -8.44
C ALA A 30 30.28 -30.45 -8.60
N PRO A 31 31.30 -30.73 -7.77
CA PRO A 31 32.65 -30.22 -8.03
C PRO A 31 33.15 -30.66 -9.41
N ALA A 32 33.85 -29.75 -10.13
CA ALA A 32 34.27 -29.95 -11.52
C ALA A 32 34.93 -31.33 -11.76
N GLY A 33 34.50 -32.00 -12.83
CA GLY A 33 34.97 -33.33 -13.21
C GLY A 33 34.37 -34.49 -12.38
N GLN A 34 33.44 -34.24 -11.44
CA GLN A 34 32.67 -35.30 -10.79
C GLN A 34 31.37 -35.58 -11.54
N PRO A 35 30.99 -36.87 -11.71
CA PRO A 35 29.69 -37.22 -12.28
C PRO A 35 28.54 -36.83 -11.34
N ALA A 36 27.35 -36.64 -11.91
CA ALA A 36 26.13 -36.43 -11.14
C ALA A 36 25.89 -37.53 -10.11
N HIS A 37 25.33 -37.17 -8.97
CA HIS A 37 25.09 -38.07 -7.84
C HIS A 37 24.18 -37.42 -6.81
N THR A 38 23.67 -38.20 -5.87
CA THR A 38 22.97 -37.67 -4.69
C THR A 38 23.54 -38.20 -3.38
N ASP A 39 23.39 -37.43 -2.31
CA ASP A 39 23.59 -37.86 -0.92
C ASP A 39 22.27 -38.14 -0.17
N GLY A 40 21.11 -37.94 -0.80
CA GLY A 40 19.78 -38.11 -0.22
C GLY A 40 19.10 -36.81 0.23
N ARG A 41 19.84 -35.69 0.29
CA ARG A 41 19.31 -34.33 0.51
C ARG A 41 19.59 -33.42 -0.70
N PHE A 42 20.79 -33.51 -1.24
CA PHE A 42 21.21 -32.77 -2.42
C PHE A 42 21.32 -33.71 -3.63
N ILE A 43 20.85 -33.25 -4.77
CA ILE A 43 21.17 -33.79 -6.09
C ILE A 43 22.24 -32.88 -6.70
N PHE A 44 23.41 -33.46 -6.94
CA PHE A 44 24.54 -32.80 -7.57
C PHE A 44 24.52 -33.14 -9.06
N VAL A 45 24.33 -32.14 -9.93
CA VAL A 45 24.39 -32.26 -11.40
C VAL A 45 25.79 -31.85 -11.92
N SER A 46 26.10 -32.14 -13.18
CA SER A 46 27.37 -31.74 -13.81
C SER A 46 27.58 -30.21 -13.80
N ALA A 47 28.73 -29.76 -13.31
CA ALA A 47 29.08 -28.33 -13.33
C ALA A 47 29.35 -27.85 -14.76
N GLY A 48 28.67 -26.77 -15.18
CA GLY A 48 28.77 -26.24 -16.54
C GLY A 48 28.22 -27.16 -17.64
N GLY A 49 27.46 -28.21 -17.28
CA GLY A 49 26.69 -29.02 -18.23
C GLY A 49 25.54 -28.22 -18.84
N SER A 50 24.97 -28.72 -19.94
CA SER A 50 23.81 -28.05 -20.56
C SER A 50 22.54 -28.18 -19.71
N VAL A 51 21.58 -27.26 -19.84
CA VAL A 51 20.29 -27.32 -19.13
C VAL A 51 19.57 -28.65 -19.37
N GLU A 52 19.61 -29.16 -20.60
CA GLU A 52 19.04 -30.47 -20.91
C GLU A 52 19.77 -31.58 -20.15
N GLU A 53 21.10 -31.64 -20.22
CA GLU A 53 21.94 -32.63 -19.57
C GLU A 53 21.76 -32.65 -18.05
N GLN A 54 21.84 -31.48 -17.40
CA GLN A 54 21.57 -31.33 -15.97
C GLN A 54 20.15 -31.77 -15.59
N ARG A 55 19.15 -31.51 -16.45
CA ARG A 55 17.78 -32.04 -16.28
C ARG A 55 17.75 -33.56 -16.36
N ARG A 56 18.44 -34.19 -17.32
CA ARG A 56 18.51 -35.66 -17.44
C ARG A 56 19.17 -36.30 -16.22
N GLU A 57 20.29 -35.73 -15.78
CA GLU A 57 21.00 -36.15 -14.57
C GLU A 57 20.12 -36.03 -13.32
N MET A 58 19.46 -34.89 -13.14
CA MET A 58 18.54 -34.64 -12.02
C MET A 58 17.39 -35.65 -12.02
N LEU A 59 16.75 -35.89 -13.17
CA LEU A 59 15.63 -36.84 -13.28
C LEU A 59 16.03 -38.25 -12.82
N VAL A 60 17.22 -38.74 -13.18
CA VAL A 60 17.71 -40.06 -12.73
C VAL A 60 17.95 -40.08 -11.23
N GLN A 61 18.65 -39.09 -10.69
CA GLN A 61 18.95 -39.07 -9.25
C GLN A 61 17.67 -38.92 -8.41
N ALA A 62 16.71 -38.10 -8.85
CA ALA A 62 15.41 -37.94 -8.20
C ALA A 62 14.58 -39.23 -8.28
N ALA A 63 14.52 -39.90 -9.44
CA ALA A 63 13.80 -41.16 -9.61
C ALA A 63 14.40 -42.30 -8.76
N LEU A 64 15.73 -42.38 -8.65
CA LEU A 64 16.42 -43.32 -7.76
C LEU A 64 16.10 -43.08 -6.26
N LEU A 65 15.84 -41.83 -5.86
CA LEU A 65 15.39 -41.50 -4.51
C LEU A 65 13.92 -41.85 -4.29
N GLY A 66 13.04 -41.41 -5.19
CA GLY A 66 11.59 -41.63 -5.09
C GLY A 66 11.19 -43.09 -5.15
N ALA A 67 11.90 -43.90 -5.94
CA ALA A 67 11.67 -45.35 -6.03
C ALA A 67 12.29 -46.17 -4.87
N GLY A 68 12.96 -45.53 -3.90
CA GLY A 68 13.61 -46.22 -2.78
C GLY A 68 14.88 -47.00 -3.16
N SER A 69 15.35 -46.89 -4.41
CA SER A 69 16.50 -47.59 -4.99
C SER A 69 17.83 -47.35 -4.27
N LEU A 70 17.89 -46.32 -3.42
CA LEU A 70 19.04 -45.92 -2.62
C LEU A 70 18.86 -46.22 -1.12
N ASP A 71 17.96 -47.14 -0.74
CA ASP A 71 17.80 -47.58 0.65
C ASP A 71 19.16 -48.07 1.23
N PRO A 72 19.50 -47.71 2.49
CA PRO A 72 20.74 -48.12 3.15
C PRO A 72 21.03 -49.63 3.14
N ARG A 73 20.02 -50.50 3.06
CA ARG A 73 20.16 -51.97 2.94
C ARG A 73 20.81 -52.36 1.61
N LEU A 74 20.33 -51.78 0.50
CA LEU A 74 20.86 -51.99 -0.85
C LEU A 74 22.24 -51.35 -0.99
N VAL A 75 22.35 -50.08 -0.59
CA VAL A 75 23.56 -49.26 -0.74
C VAL A 75 24.75 -49.81 0.06
N LYS A 76 24.53 -50.42 1.23
CA LYS A 76 25.60 -51.15 1.97
C LYS A 76 26.25 -52.25 1.13
N GLY A 77 25.48 -52.95 0.29
CA GLY A 77 25.98 -54.01 -0.60
C GLY A 77 26.88 -53.50 -1.74
N LEU A 78 26.85 -52.19 -2.02
CA LEU A 78 27.62 -51.51 -3.07
C LEU A 78 28.90 -50.85 -2.55
N ARG A 79 29.05 -50.70 -1.21
CA ARG A 79 30.19 -50.01 -0.59
C ARG A 79 31.51 -50.69 -0.97
N ALA A 80 32.49 -49.88 -1.41
CA ALA A 80 33.79 -50.31 -1.93
C ALA A 80 33.74 -51.27 -3.14
N ARG A 81 32.62 -51.35 -3.87
CA ARG A 81 32.45 -52.22 -5.05
C ARG A 81 32.01 -51.41 -6.28
N ALA A 82 32.92 -50.57 -6.79
CA ALA A 82 32.61 -49.62 -7.88
C ALA A 82 32.02 -50.27 -9.14
N THR A 83 32.54 -51.44 -9.55
CA THR A 83 32.01 -52.20 -10.70
C THR A 83 30.58 -52.72 -10.46
N LEU A 84 30.28 -53.17 -9.24
CA LEU A 84 28.93 -53.59 -8.86
C LEU A 84 27.96 -52.40 -8.79
N ALA A 85 28.40 -51.26 -8.24
CA ALA A 85 27.61 -50.04 -8.19
C ALA A 85 27.27 -49.52 -9.60
N ARG A 86 28.22 -49.58 -10.55
CA ARG A 86 28.02 -49.22 -11.96
C ARG A 86 27.05 -50.18 -12.67
N ARG A 87 27.17 -51.49 -12.46
CA ARG A 87 26.22 -52.50 -12.97
C ARG A 87 24.81 -52.32 -12.40
N TYR A 88 24.70 -52.04 -11.10
CA TYR A 88 23.42 -51.77 -10.43
C TYR A 88 22.77 -50.50 -10.99
N LEU A 89 23.50 -49.39 -11.08
CA LEU A 89 23.01 -48.13 -11.66
C LEU A 89 22.52 -48.31 -13.11
N ALA A 90 23.16 -49.16 -13.90
CA ALA A 90 22.75 -49.41 -15.27
C ALA A 90 21.43 -50.19 -15.41
N LEU A 91 21.12 -51.08 -14.46
CA LEU A 91 19.83 -51.79 -14.43
C LEU A 91 18.76 -50.89 -13.80
N GLU A 92 19.07 -50.37 -12.62
CA GLU A 92 18.13 -49.65 -11.78
C GLU A 92 17.78 -48.27 -12.35
N GLY A 93 18.73 -47.56 -12.95
CA GLY A 93 18.47 -46.30 -13.65
C GLY A 93 17.49 -46.47 -14.81
N ARG A 94 17.61 -47.55 -15.59
CA ARG A 94 16.64 -47.90 -16.66
C ARG A 94 15.26 -48.25 -16.07
N ARG A 95 15.23 -49.00 -14.95
CA ARG A 95 14.00 -49.36 -14.24
C ARG A 95 13.24 -48.13 -13.72
N VAL A 96 13.90 -47.23 -12.99
CA VAL A 96 13.24 -46.05 -12.41
C VAL A 96 12.82 -45.03 -13.46
N LEU A 97 13.54 -44.91 -14.59
CA LEU A 97 13.10 -44.09 -15.71
C LEU A 97 11.86 -44.67 -16.41
N ALA A 98 11.78 -45.99 -16.57
CA ALA A 98 10.59 -46.66 -17.09
C ALA A 98 9.39 -46.56 -16.13
N ASP A 99 9.63 -46.55 -14.82
CA ASP A 99 8.59 -46.26 -13.82
C ASP A 99 8.12 -44.81 -13.89
N LEU A 100 9.05 -43.85 -13.95
CA LEU A 100 8.76 -42.42 -14.02
C LEU A 100 8.00 -42.04 -15.30
N ALA A 101 8.33 -42.65 -16.43
CA ALA A 101 7.62 -42.45 -17.70
C ALA A 101 6.14 -42.88 -17.69
N ARG A 102 5.70 -43.65 -16.67
CA ARG A 102 4.28 -43.97 -16.45
C ARG A 102 3.54 -42.90 -15.64
N GLN A 103 4.26 -41.92 -15.07
CA GLN A 103 3.72 -40.87 -14.20
C GLN A 103 3.84 -39.49 -14.85
N ILE A 104 4.98 -39.20 -15.50
CA ILE A 104 5.32 -37.92 -16.12
C ILE A 104 5.73 -38.19 -17.59
N PRO A 105 5.32 -37.37 -18.57
CA PRO A 105 5.77 -37.51 -19.95
C PRO A 105 7.28 -37.22 -20.04
N LEU A 106 8.05 -38.27 -20.31
CA LEU A 106 9.49 -38.18 -20.58
C LEU A 106 9.74 -38.21 -22.09
N ASP A 107 10.75 -37.47 -22.54
CA ASP A 107 11.28 -37.58 -23.91
C ASP A 107 11.74 -39.02 -24.17
N ALA A 108 11.43 -39.55 -25.36
CA ALA A 108 11.86 -40.87 -25.79
C ALA A 108 13.38 -41.04 -25.75
N ALA A 109 14.15 -39.96 -25.90
CA ALA A 109 15.61 -39.96 -25.73
C ALA A 109 16.07 -40.34 -24.30
N LEU A 110 15.20 -40.28 -23.30
CA LEU A 110 15.44 -40.70 -21.91
C LEU A 110 15.13 -42.18 -21.68
N LEU A 111 14.56 -42.89 -22.65
CA LEU A 111 14.10 -44.27 -22.55
C LEU A 111 14.90 -45.22 -23.46
N PRO A 112 16.17 -45.52 -23.14
CA PRO A 112 16.98 -46.45 -23.93
C PRO A 112 16.43 -47.88 -23.85
N ASP A 113 15.79 -48.32 -24.94
CA ASP A 113 15.24 -49.66 -25.19
C ASP A 113 14.31 -50.23 -24.08
N ALA A 114 13.26 -49.46 -23.78
CA ALA A 114 11.86 -49.83 -23.49
C ALA A 114 11.46 -50.98 -22.53
N HIS A 115 12.32 -51.90 -22.09
CA HIS A 115 11.98 -52.93 -21.10
C HIS A 115 12.97 -52.90 -19.94
N ALA A 116 12.46 -52.54 -18.76
CA ALA A 116 13.17 -52.74 -17.51
C ALA A 116 13.47 -54.24 -17.36
N ALA A 117 14.75 -54.60 -17.31
CA ALA A 117 15.20 -55.99 -17.22
C ALA A 117 14.94 -56.63 -15.84
N THR A 118 14.42 -55.85 -14.90
CA THR A 118 14.16 -56.20 -13.50
C THR A 118 12.91 -55.44 -13.01
N ALA A 119 12.12 -56.08 -12.14
CA ALA A 119 10.88 -55.52 -11.59
C ALA A 119 11.10 -54.76 -10.27
N SER A 120 12.21 -54.98 -9.56
CA SER A 120 12.50 -54.35 -8.27
C SER A 120 13.97 -53.98 -8.09
N ALA A 121 14.25 -53.10 -7.12
CA ALA A 121 15.60 -52.69 -6.76
C ALA A 121 16.44 -53.86 -6.18
N ASP A 122 15.82 -54.77 -5.41
CA ASP A 122 16.48 -56.00 -4.95
C ASP A 122 16.89 -56.89 -6.14
N GLU A 123 16.00 -57.09 -7.11
CA GLU A 123 16.29 -57.87 -8.32
C GLU A 123 17.38 -57.21 -9.18
N SER A 124 17.35 -55.88 -9.35
CA SER A 124 18.44 -55.10 -9.97
C SER A 124 19.79 -55.37 -9.28
N LEU A 125 19.80 -55.50 -7.95
CA LEU A 125 21.01 -55.80 -7.19
C LEU A 125 21.45 -57.27 -7.33
N GLU A 126 20.52 -58.22 -7.43
CA GLU A 126 20.82 -59.63 -7.69
C GLU A 126 21.37 -59.85 -9.10
N VAL A 127 20.73 -59.30 -10.13
CA VAL A 127 21.21 -59.37 -11.52
C VAL A 127 22.56 -58.66 -11.67
N ALA A 128 22.78 -57.53 -10.98
CA ALA A 128 24.09 -56.87 -10.93
C ALA A 128 25.19 -57.75 -10.33
N ARG A 129 24.89 -58.58 -9.32
CA ARG A 129 25.82 -59.56 -8.71
C ARG A 129 26.04 -60.81 -9.57
N SER A 130 25.09 -61.14 -10.44
CA SER A 130 25.15 -62.33 -11.30
C SER A 130 26.22 -62.22 -12.41
N ARG A 131 26.41 -63.30 -13.16
CA ARG A 131 27.24 -63.33 -14.39
C ARG A 131 26.53 -62.78 -15.64
N ALA A 132 25.32 -62.23 -15.52
CA ALA A 132 24.60 -61.65 -16.65
C ALA A 132 25.39 -60.52 -17.32
N LYS A 133 25.28 -60.43 -18.65
CA LYS A 133 25.86 -59.35 -19.45
C LYS A 133 24.97 -58.11 -19.30
N VAL A 134 25.45 -57.14 -18.53
CA VAL A 134 24.79 -55.85 -18.29
C VAL A 134 25.52 -54.80 -19.11
N ALA A 135 24.80 -54.05 -19.95
CA ALA A 135 25.37 -52.91 -20.67
C ALA A 135 25.64 -51.75 -19.69
N ASP A 136 26.75 -51.05 -19.89
CA ASP A 136 27.12 -49.87 -19.08
C ASP A 136 25.99 -48.82 -18.99
N PRO A 137 25.96 -48.02 -17.91
CA PRO A 137 25.06 -46.89 -17.82
C PRO A 137 25.54 -45.76 -18.75
N PRO A 138 24.63 -44.98 -19.36
CA PRO A 138 24.96 -43.70 -19.98
C PRO A 138 25.68 -42.77 -19.00
N GLU A 139 26.53 -41.86 -19.47
CA GLU A 139 27.32 -40.99 -18.58
C GLU A 139 26.44 -40.08 -17.70
N TRP A 140 25.32 -39.60 -18.25
CA TRP A 140 24.30 -38.80 -17.55
C TRP A 140 23.49 -39.56 -16.49
N PHE A 141 23.66 -40.89 -16.33
CA PHE A 141 23.17 -41.57 -15.12
C PHE A 141 24.03 -41.23 -13.89
N GLY A 142 25.23 -40.69 -14.10
CA GLY A 142 26.13 -40.27 -13.04
C GLY A 142 26.75 -41.45 -12.28
N ALA A 143 26.82 -41.35 -10.95
CA ALA A 143 27.41 -42.37 -10.08
C ALA A 143 26.72 -42.45 -8.70
N ILE A 144 26.42 -43.67 -8.26
CA ILE A 144 26.03 -43.92 -6.87
C ILE A 144 27.27 -43.80 -5.99
N LYS A 145 27.23 -42.98 -4.94
CA LYS A 145 28.32 -42.80 -3.95
C LYS A 145 27.89 -43.34 -2.57
N PRO A 146 28.06 -44.65 -2.28
CA PRO A 146 27.56 -45.28 -1.05
C PRO A 146 28.05 -44.64 0.25
N SER A 147 29.25 -44.05 0.27
CA SER A 147 29.78 -43.37 1.44
C SER A 147 29.02 -42.09 1.79
N ARG A 148 28.48 -41.35 0.82
CA ARG A 148 27.67 -40.15 1.07
C ARG A 148 26.27 -40.51 1.53
N LEU A 149 25.60 -41.40 0.80
CA LEU A 149 24.26 -41.93 1.13
C LEU A 149 24.17 -42.61 2.51
N LEU A 150 25.24 -43.22 2.99
CA LEU A 150 25.28 -43.85 4.32
C LEU A 150 25.78 -42.91 5.44
N ALA A 151 26.28 -41.73 5.10
CA ALA A 151 26.73 -40.71 6.06
C ALA A 151 25.71 -39.58 6.25
N ALA A 152 24.81 -39.38 5.29
CA ALA A 152 23.73 -38.41 5.40
C ALA A 152 22.77 -38.81 6.55
N PRO A 153 22.46 -37.90 7.49
CA PRO A 153 21.40 -38.11 8.47
C PRO A 153 20.04 -38.14 7.76
N ALA A 154 19.04 -38.78 8.37
CA ALA A 154 17.67 -38.75 7.87
C ALA A 154 17.14 -37.30 7.92
N GLY A 155 17.04 -36.66 6.75
CA GLY A 155 16.53 -35.30 6.64
C GLY A 155 15.03 -35.20 6.92
N PRO A 156 14.53 -34.02 7.34
CA PRO A 156 13.10 -33.79 7.53
C PRO A 156 12.31 -33.99 6.23
N GLY A 157 11.07 -34.47 6.34
CA GLY A 157 10.14 -34.56 5.21
C GLY A 157 10.33 -35.75 4.25
N GLY A 158 11.01 -36.83 4.67
CA GLY A 158 10.95 -38.11 3.95
C GLY A 158 9.68 -38.91 4.29
N GLN A 159 9.24 -39.80 3.38
CA GLN A 159 8.25 -40.83 3.73
C GLN A 159 8.73 -41.64 4.94
N ALA A 160 7.84 -41.86 5.91
CA ALA A 160 8.13 -42.63 7.11
C ALA A 160 8.55 -44.07 6.73
N THR A 161 9.71 -44.50 7.21
CA THR A 161 10.16 -45.87 6.96
C THR A 161 9.41 -46.84 7.88
N ASN A 162 9.37 -48.13 7.50
CA ASN A 162 8.86 -49.21 8.37
C ASN A 162 9.59 -49.34 9.74
N LYS A 163 10.65 -48.56 9.96
CA LYS A 163 11.36 -48.46 11.23
C LYS A 163 10.78 -47.35 12.13
N ASP A 164 10.29 -46.27 11.53
CA ASP A 164 9.73 -45.10 12.23
C ASP A 164 8.29 -45.37 12.71
N LEU A 165 7.59 -46.31 12.07
CA LEU A 165 6.32 -46.88 12.54
C LEU A 165 6.45 -47.76 13.79
N LYS A 166 7.67 -48.07 14.26
CA LYS A 166 7.89 -48.77 15.53
C LYS A 166 8.15 -47.77 16.65
N LEU A 167 7.05 -47.30 17.26
CA LEU A 167 7.07 -46.54 18.52
C LEU A 167 7.91 -47.29 19.57
N LYS A 168 9.09 -46.74 19.86
CA LYS A 168 9.86 -47.03 21.07
C LYS A 168 9.67 -45.87 22.04
N PHE A 169 9.09 -46.16 23.19
CA PHE A 169 9.16 -45.28 24.35
C PHE A 169 10.45 -45.59 25.11
N ASP A 170 11.48 -44.79 24.90
CA ASP A 170 12.63 -44.74 25.80
C ASP A 170 12.38 -43.59 26.81
N PRO A 171 12.18 -43.87 28.10
CA PRO A 171 12.01 -42.83 29.12
C PRO A 171 13.35 -42.15 29.38
N ILE A 172 13.46 -40.86 29.06
CA ILE A 172 14.71 -40.10 29.17
C ILE A 172 14.97 -39.65 30.62
N ASP A 173 16.23 -39.78 31.01
CA ASP A 173 16.90 -39.39 32.24
C ASP A 173 16.28 -38.21 33.02
N MET A 174 15.94 -38.49 34.29
CA MET A 174 15.89 -37.50 35.36
C MET A 174 17.26 -37.49 36.05
N PRO A 175 17.98 -36.36 36.15
CA PRO A 175 19.18 -36.28 36.98
C PRO A 175 18.78 -36.35 38.46
N GLU A 176 19.47 -37.22 39.21
CA GLU A 176 19.35 -37.33 40.67
C GLU A 176 19.88 -36.04 41.33
N SER A 177 19.20 -35.59 42.39
CA SER A 177 19.67 -34.51 43.26
C SER A 177 19.86 -35.05 44.68
N GLU A 178 21.09 -34.97 45.18
CA GLU A 178 21.46 -35.41 46.51
C GLU A 178 20.76 -34.59 47.62
N GLU A 179 20.26 -35.34 48.59
CA GLU A 179 20.02 -35.11 50.03
C GLU A 179 20.09 -33.69 50.64
N GLY A 180 19.14 -33.43 51.56
CA GLY A 180 19.08 -32.23 52.40
C GLY A 180 17.67 -31.92 52.92
N GLU A 181 17.21 -32.69 53.92
CA GLU A 181 16.74 -32.20 55.26
C GLU A 181 16.33 -30.70 55.37
N GLU A 182 15.23 -30.24 55.97
CA GLU A 182 14.04 -30.75 56.70
C GLU A 182 12.82 -29.85 56.28
N ASP A 183 11.56 -29.94 56.70
CA ASP A 183 10.86 -30.57 57.85
C ASP A 183 9.39 -30.92 57.46
N GLU A 184 8.59 -31.44 58.39
CA GLU A 184 7.15 -31.75 58.29
C GLU A 184 6.22 -30.52 58.29
N ASP A 185 5.14 -30.53 57.49
CA ASP A 185 3.77 -30.82 57.99
C ASP A 185 2.79 -31.05 56.80
N GLY A 186 1.71 -31.80 57.01
CA GLY A 186 0.85 -32.34 55.96
C GLY A 186 -0.41 -31.50 55.65
N GLY A 187 -1.15 -31.89 54.59
CA GLY A 187 -2.53 -31.42 54.43
C GLY A 187 -3.08 -31.13 53.03
N LYS A 188 -3.07 -32.14 52.14
CA LYS A 188 -4.05 -32.33 51.03
C LYS A 188 -4.51 -31.14 50.15
N ALA A 189 -4.13 -31.29 48.88
CA ALA A 189 -5.01 -31.26 47.69
C ALA A 189 -5.42 -29.91 47.06
N GLY A 190 -4.92 -29.71 45.83
CA GLY A 190 -5.57 -28.95 44.76
C GLY A 190 -5.25 -27.45 44.72
N ASP A 191 -4.29 -27.02 43.90
CA ASP A 191 -4.68 -26.57 42.56
C ASP A 191 -3.55 -26.35 41.53
N SER A 192 -3.87 -26.69 40.29
CA SER A 192 -3.45 -26.10 39.00
C SER A 192 -2.11 -25.33 38.89
N LYS A 193 -1.02 -26.05 38.53
CA LYS A 193 0.27 -25.48 38.05
C LYS A 193 0.21 -24.76 36.69
N ILE A 194 -0.97 -24.54 36.10
CA ILE A 194 -1.17 -23.75 34.87
C ILE A 194 -1.11 -22.24 35.14
N LEU A 195 -1.28 -21.79 36.39
CA LEU A 195 -1.21 -20.38 36.81
C LEU A 195 0.18 -19.96 37.32
N LYS A 196 1.27 -20.53 36.79
CA LYS A 196 2.66 -20.12 37.08
C LYS A 196 3.54 -19.89 35.83
N LEU A 197 2.90 -19.62 34.69
CA LEU A 197 3.55 -19.14 33.46
C LEU A 197 3.38 -17.63 33.22
N PHE A 198 2.63 -16.97 34.09
CA PHE A 198 2.63 -15.52 34.29
C PHE A 198 3.17 -15.26 35.70
N GLU A 199 4.02 -14.24 35.85
CA GLU A 199 4.96 -13.99 36.97
C GLU A 199 6.29 -14.78 36.82
N SER A 200 7.51 -14.21 36.81
CA SER A 200 7.99 -12.83 37.09
C SER A 200 9.52 -12.75 36.70
N PRO A 201 10.36 -11.72 37.03
CA PRO A 201 10.28 -10.29 36.64
C PRO A 201 11.68 -9.60 36.39
N ILE A 202 11.72 -8.25 36.33
CA ILE A 202 12.88 -7.33 36.59
C ILE A 202 13.96 -7.25 35.47
N PHE A 203 14.31 -6.07 34.91
CA PHE A 203 15.00 -4.95 35.58
C PHE A 203 14.39 -3.54 35.43
N ASN A 204 14.83 -2.68 36.36
CA ASN A 204 14.29 -1.38 36.76
C ASN A 204 15.28 -0.25 36.41
N ASN A 205 14.81 0.97 36.11
CA ASN A 205 15.57 2.17 36.50
C ASN A 205 14.68 3.41 36.68
N GLN A 206 15.05 4.25 37.66
CA GLN A 206 14.26 5.40 38.13
C GLN A 206 14.78 6.73 37.53
N SER A 207 13.94 7.50 36.83
CA SER A 207 14.26 8.91 36.48
C SER A 207 13.11 9.79 35.92
N MET A 208 11.83 9.55 36.26
CA MET A 208 10.70 10.37 35.75
C MET A 208 9.88 11.15 36.78
N SER A 209 10.31 11.25 38.04
CA SER A 209 9.61 12.02 39.08
C SER A 209 10.08 13.46 39.26
N ASP A 210 11.30 13.83 38.82
CA ASP A 210 11.85 15.18 39.04
C ASP A 210 11.61 16.17 37.89
N TYR A 211 11.15 15.70 36.72
CA TYR A 211 10.83 16.57 35.58
C TYR A 211 9.37 17.07 35.63
N MET A 212 8.43 16.26 36.14
CA MET A 212 7.02 16.65 36.35
C MET A 212 6.76 17.39 37.67
N ARG A 213 7.74 18.20 38.13
CA ARG A 213 7.54 19.19 39.21
C ARG A 213 8.01 20.60 38.85
N LYS A 214 8.35 20.85 37.58
CA LYS A 214 8.97 22.11 37.11
C LYS A 214 8.22 22.84 35.98
N MET A 215 7.02 22.39 35.63
CA MET A 215 6.20 22.94 34.51
C MET A 215 4.78 23.39 34.92
N PHE A 216 4.45 23.44 36.22
CA PHE A 216 3.15 23.94 36.70
C PHE A 216 3.27 24.87 37.92
N GLY A 217 3.01 26.17 37.69
CA GLY A 217 2.89 27.25 38.70
C GLY A 217 4.22 27.95 39.07
N GLY A 218 4.29 29.29 39.17
CA GLY A 218 3.28 30.32 38.83
C GLY A 218 3.73 31.75 39.24
N SER A 219 3.42 32.74 38.40
CA SER A 219 3.28 34.20 38.65
C SER A 219 4.22 34.98 39.61
N ARG A 220 4.85 36.05 39.09
CA ARG A 220 4.57 37.47 39.50
C ARG A 220 5.39 38.52 38.72
N SER A 221 4.73 39.63 38.38
CA SER A 221 5.25 40.95 37.94
C SER A 221 5.73 41.78 39.18
N PRO A 222 6.36 43.00 39.10
CA PRO A 222 6.17 44.07 38.09
C PRO A 222 7.34 45.05 37.74
N GLY A 223 7.10 45.92 36.74
CA GLY A 223 7.65 47.30 36.58
C GLY A 223 9.05 47.48 35.96
N GLU A 224 9.45 48.63 35.38
CA GLU A 224 8.71 49.82 34.88
C GLU A 224 9.66 50.74 34.05
N GLY A 225 9.19 51.37 32.96
CA GLY A 225 9.84 52.49 32.24
C GLY A 225 11.08 52.19 31.36
N ALA A 226 11.53 53.07 30.43
CA ALA A 226 10.90 54.23 29.76
C ALA A 226 11.78 54.71 28.56
N ALA A 227 11.15 55.30 27.51
CA ALA A 227 11.75 56.07 26.39
C ALA A 227 12.79 55.36 25.46
N GLY A 228 12.98 55.74 24.18
CA GLY A 228 12.30 56.71 23.30
C GLY A 228 13.15 57.03 22.04
N ALA A 229 12.53 57.55 20.97
CA ALA A 229 13.16 58.11 19.74
C ALA A 229 13.96 57.10 18.83
N GLU A 230 14.12 57.27 17.50
CA GLU A 230 13.59 58.26 16.55
C GLU A 230 13.52 57.70 15.09
N MET A 231 12.35 57.87 14.48
CA MET A 231 12.04 58.33 13.10
C MET A 231 13.05 58.21 11.93
N THR A 232 12.54 57.81 10.75
CA THR A 232 12.90 58.47 9.47
C THR A 232 11.70 58.49 8.50
N VAL A 233 11.60 59.54 7.67
CA VAL A 233 10.37 60.00 7.00
C VAL A 233 10.41 59.82 5.48
N ARG A 234 9.24 59.56 4.84
CA ARG A 234 8.86 60.15 3.54
C ARG A 234 7.33 60.14 3.27
N SER A 235 6.72 61.32 3.40
CA SER A 235 5.87 62.03 2.40
C SER A 235 5.06 61.22 1.37
N THR A 236 3.81 61.53 1.01
CA THR A 236 2.88 62.65 1.27
C THR A 236 1.46 62.18 0.87
N ARG A 237 0.34 62.68 1.42
CA ARG A 237 -0.40 63.88 0.92
C ARG A 237 -1.56 64.20 1.89
N ARG A 238 -1.79 65.47 2.20
CA ARG A 238 -2.95 65.92 3.00
C ARG A 238 -4.27 65.76 2.23
N VAL A 239 -5.32 65.32 2.93
CA VAL A 239 -6.73 65.50 2.59
C VAL A 239 -7.42 66.14 3.80
N GLN A 240 -8.48 66.93 3.56
CA GLN A 240 -9.18 67.72 4.59
C GLN A 240 -9.92 66.85 5.61
N GLU A 241 -10.14 67.43 6.79
CA GLU A 241 -10.89 66.80 7.89
C GLU A 241 -12.31 66.44 7.47
N ILE A 242 -12.70 65.19 7.72
CA ILE A 242 -14.08 64.69 7.56
C ILE A 242 -14.65 64.49 8.96
N GLY A 243 -15.77 65.15 9.24
CA GLY A 243 -16.43 65.08 10.55
C GLY A 243 -16.95 63.68 10.90
N ALA A 244 -16.97 63.37 12.20
CA ALA A 244 -17.20 62.03 12.77
C ALA A 244 -18.60 61.40 12.58
N ASN A 245 -19.37 61.82 11.56
CA ASN A 245 -20.70 61.29 11.22
C ASN A 245 -20.92 61.12 9.69
N ALA A 246 -19.86 61.18 8.88
CA ALA A 246 -19.98 60.97 7.43
C ALA A 246 -20.20 59.48 7.08
N ARG A 247 -21.37 59.15 6.53
CA ARG A 247 -21.63 57.85 5.88
C ARG A 247 -21.35 57.97 4.38
N PRO A 248 -20.60 57.04 3.74
CA PRO A 248 -20.45 57.03 2.30
C PRO A 248 -21.80 56.72 1.63
N LEU A 249 -22.20 57.54 0.66
CA LEU A 249 -23.33 57.25 -0.21
C LEU A 249 -22.93 56.16 -1.22
N PRO A 250 -23.82 55.20 -1.55
CA PRO A 250 -23.51 54.15 -2.52
C PRO A 250 -23.36 54.73 -3.93
N THR A 251 -22.15 54.69 -4.47
CA THR A 251 -21.88 55.02 -5.87
C THR A 251 -22.52 53.97 -6.76
N ARG A 252 -23.53 54.37 -7.55
CA ARG A 252 -24.24 53.46 -8.46
C ARG A 252 -23.34 53.11 -9.65
N ILE A 253 -22.67 51.96 -9.59
CA ILE A 253 -21.97 51.38 -10.74
C ILE A 253 -23.02 51.01 -11.79
N GLN A 254 -22.91 51.62 -12.99
CA GLN A 254 -23.64 51.16 -14.16
C GLN A 254 -22.81 50.08 -14.85
N PHE A 255 -23.29 48.84 -14.80
CA PHE A 255 -22.75 47.77 -15.64
C PHE A 255 -23.35 47.90 -17.04
N THR A 256 -22.51 48.20 -18.03
CA THR A 256 -22.82 48.03 -19.45
C THR A 256 -22.31 46.65 -19.88
N ASP A 257 -23.08 45.62 -19.58
CA ASP A 257 -22.99 44.32 -20.26
C ASP A 257 -24.38 43.68 -20.31
N ASP A 258 -24.80 43.26 -21.51
CA ASP A 258 -26.17 42.78 -21.80
C ASP A 258 -26.34 41.27 -21.51
N GLY A 259 -25.60 40.77 -20.51
CA GLY A 259 -25.66 39.38 -20.05
C GLY A 259 -26.33 39.26 -18.68
N LYS A 260 -27.66 39.08 -18.63
CA LYS A 260 -28.35 38.66 -17.39
C LYS A 260 -28.29 37.14 -17.24
N PRO A 261 -27.55 36.56 -16.26
CA PRO A 261 -27.71 35.15 -15.90
C PRO A 261 -28.83 34.95 -14.85
N GLY A 262 -29.59 36.01 -14.53
CA GLY A 262 -30.68 35.99 -13.54
C GLY A 262 -32.02 35.42 -14.03
N ALA A 263 -32.06 34.77 -15.20
CA ALA A 263 -33.29 34.24 -15.80
C ALA A 263 -33.17 32.77 -16.24
N ALA A 264 -32.38 31.97 -15.52
CA ALA A 264 -32.47 30.52 -15.58
C ALA A 264 -33.69 30.02 -14.79
N VAL A 265 -34.88 30.10 -15.41
CA VAL A 265 -36.08 29.43 -14.91
C VAL A 265 -35.82 27.91 -14.87
N GLY A 266 -35.63 27.36 -13.67
CA GLY A 266 -35.50 25.91 -13.46
C GLY A 266 -34.30 25.44 -12.63
N VAL A 267 -33.32 26.29 -12.32
CA VAL A 267 -32.20 25.89 -11.45
C VAL A 267 -32.66 25.95 -9.99
N GLY A 268 -32.95 24.77 -9.43
CA GLY A 268 -33.19 24.60 -8.00
C GLY A 268 -31.98 25.09 -7.19
N GLY A 269 -32.23 25.60 -5.99
CA GLY A 269 -31.14 25.89 -5.07
C GLY A 269 -31.54 25.40 -3.70
N ALA A 270 -30.74 24.51 -3.13
CA ALA A 270 -30.98 23.93 -1.82
C ALA A 270 -30.70 24.95 -0.70
N LEU A 271 -31.46 24.83 0.37
CA LEU A 271 -31.34 25.67 1.55
C LEU A 271 -30.48 24.94 2.60
N TYR A 272 -29.53 25.67 3.18
CA TYR A 272 -28.55 25.17 4.14
C TYR A 272 -28.56 26.04 5.40
N PRO A 273 -28.30 25.44 6.57
CA PRO A 273 -28.14 26.19 7.80
C PRO A 273 -26.82 26.99 7.82
N GLU A 274 -26.81 28.05 8.63
CA GLU A 274 -25.62 28.82 8.97
C GLU A 274 -25.42 28.80 10.49
N TRP A 275 -24.19 28.62 10.96
CA TRP A 275 -23.86 28.62 12.38
C TRP A 275 -23.69 30.04 12.92
N ASP A 276 -24.50 30.41 13.92
CA ASP A 276 -24.40 31.68 14.63
C ASP A 276 -23.58 31.52 15.91
N VAL A 277 -22.26 31.73 15.80
CA VAL A 277 -21.31 31.61 16.92
C VAL A 277 -21.58 32.57 18.09
N PHE A 278 -22.30 33.67 17.86
CA PHE A 278 -22.63 34.62 18.93
C PHE A 278 -23.87 34.20 19.73
N ASN A 279 -24.72 33.36 19.15
CA ASN A 279 -25.95 32.86 19.76
C ASN A 279 -25.92 31.33 20.01
N ASP A 280 -24.78 30.68 19.75
CA ASP A 280 -24.54 29.22 19.90
C ASP A 280 -25.63 28.34 19.28
N ARG A 281 -26.08 28.71 18.07
CA ARG A 281 -27.21 28.06 17.40
C ARG A 281 -27.12 28.11 15.88
N TYR A 282 -27.80 27.19 15.22
CA TYR A 282 -28.03 27.26 13.78
C TYR A 282 -29.16 28.24 13.43
N LYS A 283 -28.97 28.98 12.34
CA LYS A 283 -30.02 29.62 11.55
C LYS A 283 -30.46 28.62 10.48
N PRO A 284 -31.62 27.95 10.61
CA PRO A 284 -32.09 27.02 9.60
C PRO A 284 -32.44 27.74 8.30
N ASP A 285 -32.29 27.05 7.17
CA ASP A 285 -32.69 27.51 5.84
C ASP A 285 -32.19 28.91 5.45
N TRP A 286 -31.03 29.30 5.96
CA TRP A 286 -30.54 30.68 5.92
C TRP A 286 -29.77 30.99 4.63
N CYS A 287 -28.99 30.02 4.14
CA CYS A 287 -28.18 30.16 2.94
C CYS A 287 -28.79 29.33 1.79
N ARG A 288 -28.96 29.94 0.62
CA ARG A 288 -29.38 29.22 -0.60
C ARG A 288 -28.16 28.96 -1.47
N VAL A 289 -27.78 27.69 -1.59
CA VAL A 289 -26.74 27.23 -2.50
C VAL A 289 -27.38 26.85 -3.83
N ILE A 290 -26.76 27.25 -4.94
CA ILE A 290 -27.25 27.07 -6.31
C ILE A 290 -26.13 26.40 -7.11
N ASP A 291 -26.25 25.09 -7.30
CA ASP A 291 -25.40 24.30 -8.18
C ASP A 291 -25.88 24.38 -9.64
N PHE A 292 -24.94 24.45 -10.58
CA PHE A 292 -25.26 24.46 -12.01
C PHE A 292 -24.04 24.06 -12.87
N PRO A 293 -24.23 23.39 -14.01
CA PRO A 293 -23.13 23.06 -14.92
C PRO A 293 -22.57 24.32 -15.58
N LEU A 294 -21.25 24.49 -15.56
CA LEU A 294 -20.57 25.57 -16.29
C LEU A 294 -20.51 25.22 -17.79
N ASN A 295 -21.55 25.60 -18.52
CA ASN A 295 -21.65 25.39 -19.96
C ASN A 295 -21.03 26.56 -20.72
N VAL A 296 -19.87 26.36 -21.32
CA VAL A 296 -19.17 27.39 -22.12
C VAL A 296 -18.64 26.80 -23.42
N THR A 297 -18.66 27.60 -24.48
CA THR A 297 -17.92 27.35 -25.72
C THR A 297 -16.42 27.53 -25.46
N ALA A 298 -15.73 26.41 -25.27
CA ALA A 298 -14.31 26.38 -24.96
C ALA A 298 -13.43 26.71 -26.18
N ASP A 299 -12.55 27.71 -26.05
CA ASP A 299 -11.29 27.68 -26.81
C ASP A 299 -10.36 26.69 -26.12
N VAL A 300 -9.89 25.69 -26.87
CA VAL A 300 -9.13 24.54 -26.36
C VAL A 300 -7.62 24.74 -26.49
N SER A 301 -7.19 25.85 -27.12
CA SER A 301 -5.79 26.10 -27.49
C SER A 301 -4.82 26.27 -26.32
N ASP A 302 -5.28 26.78 -25.17
CA ASP A 302 -4.43 27.06 -23.98
C ASP A 302 -4.69 26.09 -22.80
N ALA A 303 -5.17 24.87 -23.10
CA ALA A 303 -5.57 23.88 -22.09
C ALA A 303 -4.43 22.98 -21.56
N GLY A 304 -3.22 23.54 -21.43
CA GLY A 304 -2.03 22.86 -20.89
C GLY A 304 -2.04 22.76 -19.37
N VAL A 305 -1.65 21.61 -18.81
CA VAL A 305 -1.47 21.40 -17.37
C VAL A 305 -0.02 21.00 -17.11
N ALA A 306 0.61 21.65 -16.14
CA ALA A 306 1.94 21.27 -15.70
C ALA A 306 1.91 19.85 -15.09
N HIS A 307 2.74 18.95 -15.63
CA HIS A 307 2.88 17.60 -15.08
C HIS A 307 3.79 17.65 -13.86
N ASP A 308 3.28 17.22 -12.71
CA ASP A 308 4.05 17.15 -11.46
C ASP A 308 4.34 15.68 -11.11
N ASP A 309 5.51 15.21 -11.56
CA ASP A 309 6.01 13.87 -11.27
C ASP A 309 6.20 13.61 -9.77
N VAL A 310 6.42 14.65 -8.96
CA VAL A 310 6.59 14.51 -7.49
C VAL A 310 5.23 14.25 -6.87
N LEU A 311 4.24 15.08 -7.18
CA LEU A 311 2.85 14.93 -6.76
C LEU A 311 2.30 13.56 -7.16
N ARG A 312 2.49 13.16 -8.43
CA ARG A 312 2.04 11.85 -8.93
C ARG A 312 2.68 10.69 -8.17
N ARG A 313 4.00 10.70 -7.94
CA ARG A 313 4.70 9.65 -7.18
C ARG A 313 4.30 9.61 -5.70
N ARG A 314 3.95 10.76 -5.12
CA ARG A 314 3.49 10.87 -3.73
C ARG A 314 2.07 10.37 -3.59
N LEU A 315 1.11 10.95 -4.33
CA LEU A 315 -0.28 10.51 -4.34
C LEU A 315 -0.44 9.03 -4.72
N ALA A 316 0.42 8.46 -5.58
CA ALA A 316 0.42 7.02 -5.89
C ALA A 316 0.58 6.10 -4.66
N ARG A 317 1.15 6.59 -3.56
CA ARG A 317 1.31 5.83 -2.29
C ARG A 317 0.04 5.80 -1.45
N VAL A 318 -0.93 6.67 -1.72
CA VAL A 318 -2.22 6.73 -1.03
C VAL A 318 -3.07 5.54 -1.49
N GLY A 319 -2.93 4.41 -0.80
CA GLY A 319 -3.69 3.17 -1.01
C GLY A 319 -4.66 2.92 0.14
N LEU A 320 -5.97 2.96 -0.13
CA LEU A 320 -6.99 3.03 0.91
C LEU A 320 -7.73 1.71 1.16
N GLY A 321 -7.91 0.89 0.12
CA GLY A 321 -8.59 -0.40 0.21
C GLY A 321 -7.64 -1.59 0.05
N PRO A 322 -7.97 -2.77 0.60
CA PRO A 322 -7.21 -3.99 0.35
C PRO A 322 -7.29 -4.40 -1.13
N LYS A 323 -6.16 -4.82 -1.67
CA LYS A 323 -6.00 -5.44 -2.99
C LYS A 323 -5.22 -6.73 -2.80
N VAL A 324 -5.73 -7.82 -3.34
CA VAL A 324 -5.04 -9.10 -3.38
C VAL A 324 -4.09 -9.07 -4.58
N LEU A 325 -2.80 -9.30 -4.33
CA LEU A 325 -1.81 -9.55 -5.37
C LEU A 325 -1.67 -11.07 -5.50
N ARG A 326 -1.88 -11.58 -6.72
CA ARG A 326 -1.73 -12.98 -7.08
C ARG A 326 -0.32 -13.28 -7.57
N GLY A 327 0.04 -14.57 -7.64
CA GLY A 327 1.31 -14.99 -8.24
C GLY A 327 2.54 -14.50 -7.46
N ARG A 328 2.61 -14.76 -6.15
CA ARG A 328 3.70 -14.29 -5.27
C ARG A 328 4.52 -15.47 -4.75
N ALA A 329 5.83 -15.26 -4.56
CA ALA A 329 6.73 -16.27 -3.99
C ALA A 329 6.55 -16.48 -2.48
N ASP A 330 5.93 -15.51 -1.80
CA ASP A 330 5.60 -15.51 -0.37
C ASP A 330 4.33 -14.67 -0.17
N GLY A 331 3.55 -14.94 0.88
CA GLY A 331 2.28 -14.27 1.13
C GLY A 331 1.43 -14.92 2.23
N ASP A 332 0.27 -14.32 2.49
CA ASP A 332 -0.60 -14.63 3.64
C ASP A 332 -1.43 -15.92 3.45
N ASP A 333 -1.60 -16.36 2.19
CA ASP A 333 -2.59 -17.35 1.78
C ASP A 333 -2.16 -18.01 0.45
N LEU A 334 -2.73 -19.17 0.09
CA LEU A 334 -2.37 -19.86 -1.16
C LEU A 334 -3.27 -19.45 -2.33
N ASP A 335 -2.64 -19.17 -3.47
CA ASP A 335 -3.31 -18.96 -4.75
C ASP A 335 -3.61 -20.32 -5.38
N ILE A 336 -4.85 -20.79 -5.21
CA ILE A 336 -5.27 -22.13 -5.66
C ILE A 336 -5.14 -22.27 -7.19
N GLU A 337 -5.31 -21.20 -7.96
CA GLU A 337 -5.15 -21.24 -9.41
C GLU A 337 -3.67 -21.45 -9.76
N ALA A 338 -2.77 -20.63 -9.23
CA ALA A 338 -1.32 -20.76 -9.44
C ALA A 338 -0.75 -22.08 -8.89
N LEU A 339 -1.32 -22.63 -7.81
CA LEU A 339 -0.96 -23.93 -7.27
C LEU A 339 -1.38 -25.08 -8.20
N ILE A 340 -2.58 -25.01 -8.79
CA ILE A 340 -3.02 -25.99 -9.80
C ILE A 340 -2.10 -25.92 -11.02
N ASP A 341 -1.80 -24.73 -11.52
CA ASP A 341 -0.88 -24.53 -12.65
C ASP A 341 0.51 -25.11 -12.36
N LEU A 342 1.08 -24.88 -11.16
CA LEU A 342 2.35 -25.47 -10.75
C LEU A 342 2.28 -27.02 -10.72
N PHE A 343 1.19 -27.62 -10.24
CA PHE A 343 1.03 -29.07 -10.26
C PHE A 343 0.87 -29.63 -11.68
N VAL A 344 0.23 -28.90 -12.60
CA VAL A 344 0.12 -29.25 -14.01
C VAL A 344 1.48 -29.17 -14.71
N ASP A 345 2.27 -28.14 -14.43
CA ASP A 345 3.65 -28.00 -14.91
C ASP A 345 4.52 -29.18 -14.44
N LEU A 346 4.48 -29.51 -13.15
CA LEU A 346 5.25 -30.62 -12.56
C LEU A 346 4.84 -31.97 -13.15
N GLN A 347 3.53 -32.21 -13.34
CA GLN A 347 3.01 -33.40 -14.02
C GLN A 347 3.35 -33.44 -15.51
N SER A 348 3.65 -32.29 -16.12
CA SER A 348 4.17 -32.17 -17.49
C SER A 348 5.70 -32.28 -17.54
N GLY A 349 6.36 -32.50 -16.39
CA GLY A 349 7.82 -32.58 -16.25
C GLY A 349 8.52 -31.23 -16.36
N PHE A 350 7.80 -30.12 -16.29
CA PHE A 350 8.32 -28.75 -16.24
C PHE A 350 8.43 -28.25 -14.78
N SER A 351 9.12 -27.12 -14.57
CA SER A 351 9.23 -26.48 -13.27
C SER A 351 9.15 -24.97 -13.48
N GLY A 352 7.96 -24.42 -13.27
CA GLY A 352 7.69 -22.98 -13.36
C GLY A 352 8.25 -22.19 -12.17
N ALA A 353 7.96 -20.89 -12.14
CA ALA A 353 8.27 -20.06 -10.97
C ALA A 353 7.32 -20.40 -9.80
N GLU A 354 7.85 -20.45 -8.58
CA GLU A 354 7.18 -20.93 -7.36
C GLU A 354 6.19 -19.91 -6.77
N HIS A 355 5.43 -19.25 -7.64
CA HIS A 355 4.62 -18.07 -7.34
C HIS A 355 3.20 -18.47 -6.91
N VAL A 356 3.08 -19.26 -5.85
CA VAL A 356 1.81 -19.88 -5.41
C VAL A 356 1.10 -19.15 -4.26
N TYR A 357 1.56 -17.97 -3.84
CA TYR A 357 0.98 -17.22 -2.73
C TYR A 357 0.18 -15.98 -3.16
N LEU A 358 -0.76 -15.61 -2.30
CA LEU A 358 -1.53 -14.37 -2.33
C LEU A 358 -0.96 -13.38 -1.30
N GLU A 359 -0.77 -12.13 -1.70
CA GLU A 359 -0.30 -11.07 -0.80
C GLU A 359 -1.34 -9.96 -0.69
N ARG A 360 -1.82 -9.65 0.53
CA ARG A 360 -2.88 -8.65 0.76
C ARG A 360 -2.28 -7.29 1.13
N ARG A 361 -2.31 -6.33 0.20
CA ARG A 361 -1.80 -4.96 0.44
C ARG A 361 -2.91 -3.90 0.32
N LYS A 362 -2.82 -2.80 1.08
CA LYS A 362 -3.70 -1.63 0.90
C LYS A 362 -3.27 -0.84 -0.35
N LEU A 363 -3.77 -1.22 -1.52
CA LEU A 363 -3.43 -0.61 -2.82
C LEU A 363 -4.65 -0.23 -3.68
N ALA A 364 -5.88 -0.55 -3.24
CA ALA A 364 -7.08 -0.15 -3.97
C ALA A 364 -7.39 1.34 -3.73
N ARG A 365 -7.62 2.07 -4.82
CA ARG A 365 -7.99 3.49 -4.81
C ARG A 365 -9.51 3.64 -4.83
N ASN A 366 -10.11 3.46 -3.66
CA ASN A 366 -11.55 3.61 -3.46
C ASN A 366 -11.85 4.99 -2.87
N LEU A 367 -11.37 6.05 -3.53
CA LEU A 367 -11.46 7.45 -3.08
C LEU A 367 -12.34 8.27 -4.04
N GLY A 368 -13.26 9.03 -3.45
CA GLY A 368 -13.95 10.14 -4.11
C GLY A 368 -13.41 11.46 -3.61
N VAL A 369 -12.90 12.31 -4.50
CA VAL A 369 -12.39 13.65 -4.18
C VAL A 369 -13.26 14.71 -4.84
N LEU A 370 -13.78 15.67 -4.07
CA LEU A 370 -14.37 16.89 -4.63
C LEU A 370 -13.40 18.04 -4.36
N ILE A 371 -12.85 18.61 -5.43
CA ILE A 371 -12.00 19.80 -5.38
C ILE A 371 -12.92 21.02 -5.43
N LEU A 372 -12.96 21.78 -4.33
CA LEU A 372 -13.75 23.00 -4.18
C LEU A 372 -12.81 24.20 -4.28
N ILE A 373 -12.92 24.96 -5.37
CA ILE A 373 -12.05 26.09 -5.67
C ILE A 373 -12.75 27.39 -5.28
N ASP A 374 -12.06 28.26 -4.55
CA ASP A 374 -12.50 29.63 -4.33
C ASP A 374 -12.44 30.43 -5.65
N ALA A 375 -13.54 31.08 -5.99
CA ALA A 375 -13.64 31.97 -7.15
C ALA A 375 -14.12 33.37 -6.74
N SER A 376 -13.87 33.76 -5.48
CA SER A 376 -14.13 35.10 -4.96
C SER A 376 -13.11 36.14 -5.45
N GLY A 377 -13.42 37.42 -5.25
CA GLY A 377 -12.78 38.55 -5.94
C GLY A 377 -11.39 39.00 -5.47
N SER A 378 -10.49 38.13 -4.99
CA SER A 378 -9.11 38.51 -4.59
C SER A 378 -8.14 38.67 -5.78
N ALA A 379 -8.54 39.46 -6.78
CA ALA A 379 -7.75 39.74 -7.99
C ALA A 379 -6.61 40.78 -7.80
N VAL A 380 -6.21 41.07 -6.56
CA VAL A 380 -5.36 42.23 -6.22
C VAL A 380 -3.98 41.83 -5.69
N ASP A 381 -3.87 40.66 -5.06
CA ASP A 381 -2.58 40.11 -4.65
C ASP A 381 -2.00 39.27 -5.80
N ALA A 382 -0.97 39.83 -6.44
CA ALA A 382 -0.16 39.15 -7.44
C ALA A 382 1.23 38.86 -6.88
N ASP A 383 1.76 37.67 -7.19
CA ASP A 383 3.12 37.28 -6.82
C ASP A 383 4.17 38.13 -7.57
N SER A 384 5.47 38.00 -7.24
CA SER A 384 6.55 38.72 -7.93
C SER A 384 6.62 38.44 -9.43
N ASP A 385 6.08 37.31 -9.88
CA ASP A 385 5.96 36.91 -11.29
C ASP A 385 4.67 37.43 -11.98
N GLY A 386 3.84 38.21 -11.27
CA GLY A 386 2.64 38.87 -11.82
C GLY A 386 1.40 37.98 -11.97
N LEU A 387 1.40 36.79 -11.39
CA LEU A 387 0.26 35.86 -11.37
C LEU A 387 -0.62 36.14 -10.14
N ALA A 388 -1.95 36.16 -10.32
CA ALA A 388 -2.88 36.34 -9.22
C ALA A 388 -3.04 35.05 -8.38
N VAL A 389 -3.39 35.18 -7.09
CA VAL A 389 -3.69 34.02 -6.20
C VAL A 389 -4.65 33.01 -6.86
N HIS A 390 -5.69 33.51 -7.53
CA HIS A 390 -6.65 32.69 -8.28
C HIS A 390 -5.99 31.84 -9.38
N ASP A 391 -5.00 32.36 -10.10
CA ASP A 391 -4.28 31.60 -11.13
C ASP A 391 -3.50 30.42 -10.53
N HIS A 392 -2.91 30.62 -9.35
CA HIS A 392 -2.22 29.56 -8.61
C HIS A 392 -3.20 28.47 -8.16
N GLN A 393 -4.35 28.85 -7.59
CA GLN A 393 -5.40 27.92 -7.17
C GLN A 393 -6.02 27.16 -8.35
N ARG A 394 -6.33 27.87 -9.45
CA ARG A 394 -6.85 27.32 -10.71
C ARG A 394 -5.89 26.30 -11.33
N ARG A 395 -4.59 26.62 -11.42
CA ARG A 395 -3.55 25.70 -11.91
C ARG A 395 -3.39 24.50 -10.97
N ALA A 396 -3.38 24.73 -9.66
CA ALA A 396 -3.28 23.67 -8.67
C ALA A 396 -4.44 22.68 -8.78
N ALA A 397 -5.68 23.18 -8.88
CA ALA A 397 -6.87 22.36 -9.10
C ALA A 397 -6.77 21.52 -10.37
N ALA A 398 -6.26 22.11 -11.48
CA ALA A 398 -6.08 21.39 -12.73
C ALA A 398 -5.06 20.24 -12.59
N THR A 399 -3.89 20.50 -12.00
CA THR A 399 -2.84 19.49 -11.78
C THR A 399 -3.31 18.39 -10.81
N LEU A 400 -3.98 18.75 -9.71
CA LEU A 400 -4.55 17.80 -8.75
C LEU A 400 -5.64 16.93 -9.40
N ALA A 401 -6.57 17.53 -10.15
CA ALA A 401 -7.65 16.80 -10.82
C ALA A 401 -7.11 15.79 -11.85
N VAL A 402 -6.14 16.21 -12.69
CA VAL A 402 -5.49 15.30 -13.64
C VAL A 402 -4.76 14.18 -12.89
N THR A 403 -3.96 14.50 -11.88
CA THR A 403 -3.12 13.50 -11.19
C THR A 403 -3.95 12.46 -10.43
N LEU A 404 -5.02 12.88 -9.76
CA LEU A 404 -5.94 11.97 -9.07
C LEU A 404 -6.71 11.07 -10.04
N GLU A 405 -7.21 11.62 -11.16
CA GLU A 405 -7.91 10.85 -12.19
C GLU A 405 -6.98 9.87 -12.93
N GLU A 406 -5.73 10.27 -13.22
CA GLU A 406 -4.67 9.39 -13.77
C GLU A 406 -4.29 8.22 -12.85
N LEU A 407 -4.39 8.42 -11.53
CA LEU A 407 -4.14 7.37 -10.54
C LEU A 407 -5.35 6.44 -10.36
N GLY A 408 -6.55 6.87 -10.79
CA GLY A 408 -7.79 6.09 -10.75
C GLY A 408 -8.79 6.50 -9.66
N ASP A 409 -8.64 7.67 -9.05
CA ASP A 409 -9.63 8.20 -8.10
C ASP A 409 -10.85 8.79 -8.84
N ARG A 410 -12.04 8.74 -8.22
CA ARG A 410 -13.20 9.51 -8.73
C ARG A 410 -13.05 10.96 -8.30
N VAL A 411 -12.94 11.88 -9.24
CA VAL A 411 -12.74 13.31 -8.96
C VAL A 411 -13.93 14.13 -9.46
N ALA A 412 -14.36 15.13 -8.69
CA ALA A 412 -15.19 16.23 -9.16
C ALA A 412 -14.48 17.57 -8.90
N VAL A 413 -14.79 18.59 -9.70
CA VAL A 413 -14.25 19.95 -9.58
C VAL A 413 -15.40 20.94 -9.65
N TYR A 414 -15.59 21.66 -8.55
CA TYR A 414 -16.56 22.73 -8.40
C TYR A 414 -15.82 23.99 -7.97
N ALA A 415 -16.32 25.16 -8.37
CA ALA A 415 -15.90 26.41 -7.77
C ALA A 415 -17.03 26.95 -6.89
N PHE A 416 -16.71 27.86 -5.97
CA PHE A 416 -17.71 28.56 -5.17
C PHE A 416 -17.47 30.07 -5.18
N ARG A 417 -18.57 30.82 -5.06
CA ARG A 417 -18.61 32.27 -4.81
C ARG A 417 -20.00 32.66 -4.31
N SER A 418 -20.12 33.70 -3.51
CA SER A 418 -21.41 34.16 -2.96
C SER A 418 -21.75 35.59 -3.30
N GLN A 419 -23.05 35.88 -3.39
CA GLN A 419 -23.61 37.21 -3.51
C GLN A 419 -24.67 37.39 -2.40
N GLY A 420 -24.21 37.46 -1.16
CA GLY A 420 -25.07 37.34 0.02
C GLY A 420 -25.61 35.92 0.22
N ARG A 421 -26.27 35.70 1.37
CA ARG A 421 -26.86 34.40 1.76
C ARG A 421 -27.85 33.79 0.75
N HIS A 422 -28.51 34.61 -0.09
CA HIS A 422 -29.56 34.14 -1.01
C HIS A 422 -29.04 33.59 -2.34
N ALA A 423 -27.74 33.73 -2.61
CA ALA A 423 -27.10 33.33 -3.85
C ALA A 423 -25.65 32.89 -3.59
N VAL A 424 -25.49 31.73 -2.96
CA VAL A 424 -24.20 31.03 -2.90
C VAL A 424 -24.11 30.15 -4.14
N HIS A 425 -23.25 30.49 -5.09
CA HIS A 425 -23.12 29.78 -6.36
C HIS A 425 -22.08 28.66 -6.24
N LEU A 426 -22.44 27.47 -6.74
CA LEU A 426 -21.58 26.29 -6.78
C LEU A 426 -21.46 25.76 -8.24
N PRO A 427 -20.86 26.53 -9.18
CA PRO A 427 -20.66 26.09 -10.56
C PRO A 427 -19.86 24.78 -10.65
N ALA A 428 -20.41 23.80 -11.36
CA ALA A 428 -19.75 22.55 -11.67
C ALA A 428 -18.86 22.71 -12.92
N ILE A 429 -17.54 22.68 -12.71
CA ILE A 429 -16.56 22.61 -13.80
C ILE A 429 -16.54 21.17 -14.36
N LYS A 430 -16.54 20.18 -13.45
CA LYS A 430 -16.47 18.75 -13.75
C LYS A 430 -17.22 17.94 -12.68
N THR A 431 -18.25 17.19 -13.06
CA THR A 431 -18.95 16.25 -12.15
C THR A 431 -18.20 14.91 -12.07
N PHE A 432 -18.57 14.04 -11.12
CA PHE A 432 -17.91 12.73 -10.92
C PHE A 432 -18.05 11.75 -12.10
N ASP A 433 -19.03 11.96 -12.98
CA ASP A 433 -19.29 11.12 -14.16
C ASP A 433 -18.68 11.67 -15.46
N GLN A 434 -17.99 12.82 -15.37
CA GLN A 434 -17.24 13.40 -16.48
C GLN A 434 -15.75 13.03 -16.35
N ASN A 435 -14.99 13.09 -17.45
CA ASN A 435 -13.53 13.03 -17.43
C ASN A 435 -12.93 14.43 -17.44
N PHE A 436 -11.82 14.65 -16.72
CA PHE A 436 -11.13 15.94 -16.70
C PHE A 436 -10.21 16.15 -17.92
N GLY A 437 -10.83 16.03 -19.11
CA GLY A 437 -10.21 16.31 -20.40
C GLY A 437 -10.12 17.80 -20.73
N ALA A 438 -9.80 18.12 -21.98
CA ALA A 438 -9.55 19.49 -22.42
C ALA A 438 -10.76 20.44 -22.23
N ILE A 439 -12.00 19.93 -22.28
CA ILE A 439 -13.22 20.71 -22.00
C ILE A 439 -13.29 21.13 -20.53
N GLY A 440 -12.99 20.21 -19.59
CA GLY A 440 -12.95 20.52 -18.16
C GLY A 440 -11.87 21.55 -17.83
N ARG A 441 -10.72 21.46 -18.51
CA ARG A 441 -9.63 22.45 -18.41
C ARG A 441 -10.02 23.81 -18.96
N ALA A 442 -10.69 23.88 -20.11
CA ALA A 442 -11.14 25.15 -20.68
C ALA A 442 -12.23 25.82 -19.82
N ARG A 443 -13.19 25.05 -19.28
CA ARG A 443 -14.16 25.54 -18.28
C ARG A 443 -13.47 26.12 -17.05
N LEU A 444 -12.44 25.43 -16.54
CA LEU A 444 -11.65 25.90 -15.42
C LEU A 444 -10.86 27.17 -15.77
N ASN A 445 -10.31 27.26 -16.98
CA ASN A 445 -9.60 28.44 -17.45
C ASN A 445 -10.53 29.66 -17.61
N GLN A 446 -11.83 29.46 -17.87
CA GLN A 446 -12.84 30.51 -17.97
C GLN A 446 -13.48 30.89 -16.62
N LEU A 447 -13.00 30.32 -15.51
CA LEU A 447 -13.42 30.71 -14.17
C LEU A 447 -12.82 32.09 -13.81
N GLU A 448 -13.64 33.12 -13.81
CA GLU A 448 -13.24 34.48 -13.39
C GLU A 448 -13.52 34.74 -11.90
N PRO A 449 -12.58 35.35 -11.16
CA PRO A 449 -12.79 35.83 -9.78
C PRO A 449 -13.95 36.83 -9.71
N ALA A 450 -14.96 36.56 -8.88
CA ALA A 450 -16.08 37.46 -8.71
C ALA A 450 -16.78 37.30 -7.35
N SER A 451 -17.31 38.41 -6.84
CA SER A 451 -18.15 38.45 -5.63
C SER A 451 -17.40 37.99 -4.36
N TYR A 452 -18.10 37.36 -3.42
CA TYR A 452 -17.71 37.17 -2.02
C TYR A 452 -17.57 35.68 -1.63
N THR A 453 -17.27 35.41 -0.37
CA THR A 453 -16.73 34.14 0.15
C THR A 453 -17.52 33.61 1.35
N ARG A 454 -18.82 33.28 1.16
CA ARG A 454 -19.66 32.63 2.20
C ARG A 454 -19.36 31.14 2.35
N LEU A 455 -18.11 30.86 2.77
CA LEU A 455 -17.45 29.56 2.69
C LEU A 455 -18.20 28.40 3.37
N GLY A 456 -18.78 28.58 4.57
CA GLY A 456 -19.46 27.50 5.28
C GLY A 456 -20.65 26.91 4.51
N ALA A 457 -21.43 27.76 3.82
CA ALA A 457 -22.50 27.32 2.94
C ALA A 457 -21.97 26.60 1.68
N GLY A 458 -20.85 27.07 1.10
CA GLY A 458 -20.18 26.41 -0.02
C GLY A 458 -19.65 25.01 0.34
N ILE A 459 -19.05 24.88 1.53
CA ILE A 459 -18.57 23.60 2.09
C ILE A 459 -19.75 22.63 2.29
N ARG A 460 -20.85 23.05 2.90
CA ARG A 460 -22.05 22.20 3.08
C ARG A 460 -22.64 21.73 1.74
N GLY A 461 -22.74 22.64 0.76
CA GLY A 461 -23.22 22.32 -0.59
C GLY A 461 -22.33 21.30 -1.32
N ALA A 462 -21.01 21.53 -1.33
CA ALA A 462 -20.05 20.59 -1.89
C ALA A 462 -20.05 19.25 -1.15
N GLY A 463 -20.19 19.27 0.18
CA GLY A 463 -20.31 18.08 1.02
C GLY A 463 -21.51 17.20 0.65
N GLU A 464 -22.68 17.78 0.35
CA GLU A 464 -23.82 17.02 -0.16
C GLU A 464 -23.54 16.36 -1.51
N VAL A 465 -22.98 17.09 -2.48
CA VAL A 465 -22.59 16.52 -3.78
C VAL A 465 -21.61 15.36 -3.59
N LEU A 466 -20.58 15.54 -2.76
CA LEU A 466 -19.59 14.51 -2.44
C LEU A 466 -20.21 13.30 -1.71
N LYS A 467 -21.18 13.49 -0.81
CA LYS A 467 -21.86 12.39 -0.11
C LYS A 467 -22.77 11.56 -1.04
N ASN A 468 -23.43 12.22 -1.99
CA ASN A 468 -24.47 11.63 -2.82
C ASN A 468 -23.92 11.03 -4.13
N GLU A 469 -22.94 11.68 -4.78
CA GLU A 469 -22.48 11.30 -6.12
C GLU A 469 -21.15 10.51 -6.15
N ALA A 470 -20.30 10.65 -5.12
CA ALA A 470 -18.93 10.12 -5.17
C ALA A 470 -18.84 8.58 -5.24
N GLY A 471 -19.88 7.85 -4.84
CA GLY A 471 -20.00 6.40 -5.08
C GLY A 471 -18.90 5.54 -4.44
N THR A 472 -18.14 6.10 -3.50
CA THR A 472 -16.95 5.49 -2.89
C THR A 472 -17.06 5.49 -1.36
N PRO A 473 -16.41 4.53 -0.67
CA PRO A 473 -16.39 4.44 0.78
C PRO A 473 -15.51 5.50 1.45
N ASN A 474 -14.40 5.91 0.81
CA ASN A 474 -13.56 7.01 1.29
C ASN A 474 -13.88 8.26 0.49
N ARG A 475 -14.11 9.39 1.19
CA ARG A 475 -14.55 10.66 0.60
C ARG A 475 -13.69 11.78 1.14
N LEU A 476 -13.20 12.66 0.27
CA LEU A 476 -12.34 13.79 0.61
C LEU A 476 -12.87 15.07 -0.06
N LEU A 477 -13.19 16.07 0.74
CA LEU A 477 -13.36 17.45 0.29
C LEU A 477 -11.98 18.14 0.31
N LEU A 478 -11.52 18.58 -0.86
CA LEU A 478 -10.28 19.31 -1.03
C LEU A 478 -10.61 20.78 -1.30
N VAL A 479 -10.49 21.64 -0.30
CA VAL A 479 -10.79 23.08 -0.43
C VAL A 479 -9.52 23.83 -0.83
N LEU A 480 -9.56 24.56 -1.95
CA LEU A 480 -8.53 25.52 -2.35
C LEU A 480 -9.09 26.92 -2.13
N SER A 481 -8.58 27.64 -1.12
CA SER A 481 -9.04 28.98 -0.75
C SER A 481 -7.92 29.69 0.02
N ASP A 482 -7.90 31.02 -0.01
CA ASP A 482 -6.99 31.84 0.78
C ASP A 482 -7.32 31.83 2.29
N GLY A 483 -8.49 31.29 2.67
CA GLY A 483 -8.93 31.19 4.05
C GLY A 483 -9.50 32.49 4.62
N PHE A 484 -9.91 33.45 3.78
CA PHE A 484 -10.59 34.68 4.22
C PHE A 484 -12.10 34.67 3.89
N PRO A 485 -12.94 34.01 4.72
CA PRO A 485 -14.38 34.00 4.52
C PRO A 485 -14.98 35.40 4.82
N TYR A 486 -15.60 36.02 3.82
CA TYR A 486 -16.16 37.38 3.87
C TYR A 486 -17.36 37.52 2.91
N ASP A 487 -18.52 37.96 3.38
CA ASP A 487 -19.73 38.28 2.59
C ASP A 487 -20.67 39.21 3.41
N ASP A 488 -21.74 39.74 2.81
CA ASP A 488 -22.68 40.63 3.52
C ASP A 488 -23.27 39.98 4.79
N GLY A 489 -23.03 40.64 5.93
CA GLY A 489 -23.39 40.14 7.26
C GLY A 489 -22.68 38.84 7.68
N TYR A 490 -21.52 38.53 7.09
CA TYR A 490 -20.75 37.31 7.29
C TYR A 490 -19.25 37.66 7.26
N GLU A 491 -18.71 38.13 8.38
CA GLU A 491 -17.36 38.70 8.44
C GLU A 491 -16.63 38.28 9.73
N GLY A 492 -15.29 38.25 9.67
CA GLY A 492 -14.40 38.01 10.82
C GLY A 492 -14.75 36.73 11.60
N ARG A 493 -14.72 36.80 12.93
CA ARG A 493 -14.98 35.63 13.82
C ARG A 493 -16.29 34.88 13.50
N TYR A 494 -17.31 35.55 12.99
CA TYR A 494 -18.56 34.88 12.60
C TYR A 494 -18.35 33.97 11.38
N ALA A 495 -17.70 34.51 10.34
CA ALA A 495 -17.41 33.81 9.10
C ALA A 495 -16.35 32.70 9.29
N GLU A 496 -15.33 32.96 10.12
CA GLU A 496 -14.34 31.95 10.53
C GLU A 496 -15.02 30.77 11.23
N ALA A 497 -15.91 31.06 12.19
CA ALA A 497 -16.57 30.03 12.98
C ALA A 497 -17.59 29.20 12.19
N ASP A 498 -18.36 29.77 11.25
CA ASP A 498 -19.28 28.97 10.43
C ASP A 498 -18.55 28.06 9.44
N ALA A 499 -17.46 28.55 8.82
CA ALA A 499 -16.63 27.72 7.95
C ALA A 499 -15.97 26.56 8.72
N SER A 500 -15.38 26.85 9.89
CA SER A 500 -14.82 25.83 10.78
C SER A 500 -15.89 24.81 11.24
N LYS A 501 -17.11 25.28 11.53
CA LYS A 501 -18.25 24.43 11.89
C LYS A 501 -18.70 23.52 10.74
N ALA A 502 -18.77 24.04 9.51
CA ALA A 502 -19.11 23.24 8.33
C ALA A 502 -18.10 22.10 8.08
N LEU A 503 -16.81 22.32 8.38
CA LEU A 503 -15.78 21.29 8.32
C LEU A 503 -15.92 20.24 9.43
N GLU A 504 -16.22 20.67 10.67
CA GLU A 504 -16.55 19.74 11.77
C GLU A 504 -17.75 18.84 11.43
N GLU A 505 -18.78 19.41 10.82
CA GLU A 505 -20.01 18.70 10.40
C GLU A 505 -19.69 17.60 9.38
N LEU A 506 -19.01 17.93 8.28
CA LEU A 506 -18.66 16.95 7.24
C LEU A 506 -17.75 15.83 7.77
N ARG A 507 -16.77 16.19 8.60
CA ARG A 507 -15.93 15.20 9.30
C ARG A 507 -16.75 14.31 10.22
N ALA A 508 -17.74 14.86 10.92
CA ALA A 508 -18.60 14.09 11.79
C ALA A 508 -19.47 13.08 11.00
N GLU A 509 -19.73 13.33 9.73
CA GLU A 509 -20.47 12.49 8.77
C GLU A 509 -19.58 11.51 7.97
N GLY A 510 -18.28 11.47 8.21
CA GLY A 510 -17.35 10.54 7.54
C GLY A 510 -16.73 11.07 6.24
N VAL A 511 -16.75 12.38 6.01
CA VAL A 511 -16.06 13.05 4.89
C VAL A 511 -14.76 13.67 5.40
N ALA A 512 -13.63 13.29 4.81
CA ALA A 512 -12.34 13.88 5.14
C ALA A 512 -12.28 15.29 4.54
N CYS A 513 -11.57 16.19 5.20
CA CYS A 513 -11.38 17.57 4.73
C CYS A 513 -9.89 17.90 4.71
N LEU A 514 -9.41 18.38 3.56
CA LEU A 514 -8.07 18.93 3.38
C LEU A 514 -8.19 20.34 2.79
N CYS A 515 -7.62 21.34 3.46
CA CYS A 515 -7.70 22.74 3.06
C CYS A 515 -6.31 23.25 2.64
N LEU A 516 -6.14 23.67 1.38
CA LEU A 516 -4.86 24.15 0.86
C LEU A 516 -4.98 25.64 0.51
N SER A 517 -4.18 26.47 1.20
CA SER A 517 -3.95 27.86 0.84
C SER A 517 -2.79 27.92 -0.14
N ILE A 518 -3.06 28.30 -1.39
CA ILE A 518 -2.04 28.37 -2.46
C ILE A 518 -2.00 29.78 -3.03
N GLY A 519 -0.80 30.37 -3.08
CA GLY A 519 -0.55 31.73 -3.57
C GLY A 519 -0.88 32.85 -2.58
N ALA A 520 -1.72 32.58 -1.57
CA ALA A 520 -2.08 33.57 -0.56
C ALA A 520 -1.03 33.70 0.54
N SER A 521 -0.79 34.93 1.01
CA SER A 521 0.10 35.25 2.13
C SER A 521 -0.62 35.27 3.49
N THR A 522 -1.71 34.53 3.61
CA THR A 522 -2.57 34.45 4.81
C THR A 522 -1.79 34.02 6.04
N GLY A 523 -1.96 34.75 7.15
CA GLY A 523 -1.39 34.40 8.44
C GLY A 523 -1.84 33.02 8.91
N THR A 524 -0.90 32.22 9.43
CA THR A 524 -1.18 30.85 9.90
C THR A 524 -2.21 30.81 11.02
N ASP A 525 -2.37 31.90 11.78
CA ASP A 525 -3.38 32.06 12.82
C ASP A 525 -4.81 32.21 12.26
N VAL A 526 -4.98 32.80 11.07
CA VAL A 526 -6.27 32.90 10.37
C VAL A 526 -6.65 31.53 9.83
N LEU A 527 -5.72 30.86 9.15
CA LEU A 527 -5.92 29.50 8.62
C LEU A 527 -6.28 28.52 9.74
N GLU A 528 -5.64 28.60 10.91
CA GLU A 528 -6.00 27.77 12.07
C GLU A 528 -7.42 28.04 12.59
N ARG A 529 -7.89 29.30 12.59
CA ARG A 529 -9.27 29.63 13.02
C ARG A 529 -10.35 29.09 12.07
N VAL A 530 -10.07 29.10 10.76
CA VAL A 530 -11.02 28.68 9.72
C VAL A 530 -10.93 27.17 9.44
N PHE A 531 -9.72 26.64 9.34
CA PHE A 531 -9.42 25.29 8.88
C PHE A 531 -8.84 24.36 9.95
N GLY A 532 -8.55 24.81 11.17
CA GLY A 532 -7.96 23.96 12.24
C GLY A 532 -8.86 22.80 12.70
N SER A 533 -10.13 22.78 12.29
CA SER A 533 -11.01 21.61 12.42
C SER A 533 -10.79 20.56 11.31
N ALA A 534 -9.89 20.79 10.35
CA ALA A 534 -9.51 19.95 9.22
C ALA A 534 -7.97 19.83 9.12
N SER A 535 -7.46 18.92 8.28
CA SER A 535 -6.04 18.99 7.91
C SER A 535 -5.85 20.18 6.96
N TYR A 536 -4.81 20.99 7.15
CA TYR A 536 -4.56 22.15 6.28
C TYR A 536 -3.06 22.38 6.00
N ALA A 537 -2.77 23.06 4.89
CA ALA A 537 -1.42 23.48 4.54
C ALA A 537 -1.44 24.80 3.74
N SER A 538 -0.33 25.54 3.74
CA SER A 538 -0.17 26.78 2.97
C SER A 538 1.18 26.81 2.26
N ALA A 539 1.20 27.26 0.99
CA ALA A 539 2.42 27.50 0.22
C ALA A 539 2.20 28.50 -0.92
N PRO A 540 3.25 29.17 -1.44
CA PRO A 540 3.14 30.03 -2.63
C PRO A 540 2.69 29.25 -3.88
N VAL A 541 3.18 28.02 -4.04
CA VAL A 541 2.89 27.16 -5.21
C VAL A 541 2.63 25.71 -4.80
N LEU A 542 1.80 25.00 -5.58
CA LEU A 542 1.49 23.58 -5.34
C LEU A 542 2.75 22.70 -5.28
N ALA A 543 3.76 23.00 -6.09
CA ALA A 543 5.01 22.22 -6.18
C ALA A 543 5.79 22.12 -4.85
N GLU A 544 5.59 23.06 -3.92
CA GLU A 544 6.18 23.00 -2.57
C GLU A 544 5.42 22.05 -1.64
N LEU A 545 4.12 21.85 -1.86
CA LEU A 545 3.29 20.89 -1.12
C LEU A 545 3.36 19.46 -1.70
N SER A 546 3.63 19.33 -3.00
CA SER A 546 3.74 18.06 -3.70
C SER A 546 4.62 17.00 -2.99
N PRO A 547 5.78 17.32 -2.37
CA PRO A 547 6.60 16.36 -1.63
C PRO A 547 5.96 15.80 -0.35
N GLN A 548 4.93 16.43 0.21
CA GLN A 548 4.25 16.05 1.45
C GLN A 548 2.78 15.65 1.22
N MET A 549 2.31 15.63 -0.02
CA MET A 549 0.89 15.40 -0.33
C MET A 549 0.41 13.98 0.07
N ASP A 550 1.30 12.99 0.13
CA ASP A 550 0.97 11.67 0.68
C ASP A 550 0.67 11.74 2.18
N GLU A 551 1.46 12.49 2.95
CA GLU A 551 1.25 12.71 4.39
C GLU A 551 -0.04 13.52 4.65
N LEU A 552 -0.29 14.59 3.90
CA LEU A 552 -1.50 15.42 4.02
C LEU A 552 -2.80 14.63 3.73
N PHE A 553 -2.83 13.87 2.63
CA PHE A 553 -3.98 13.02 2.31
C PHE A 553 -4.19 11.92 3.36
N MET A 554 -3.12 11.28 3.81
CA MET A 554 -3.22 10.21 4.81
C MET A 554 -3.62 10.74 6.19
N SER A 555 -3.22 11.96 6.60
CA SER A 555 -3.72 12.59 7.84
C SER A 555 -5.22 12.82 7.77
N ALA A 556 -5.70 13.53 6.73
CA ALA A 556 -7.12 13.86 6.56
C ALA A 556 -8.01 12.61 6.55
N LEU A 557 -7.54 11.52 5.95
CA LEU A 557 -8.26 10.23 5.88
C LEU A 557 -8.11 9.38 7.15
N ALA A 558 -6.97 9.42 7.84
CA ALA A 558 -6.76 8.68 9.09
C ALA A 558 -7.57 9.29 10.26
N GLU A 559 -7.75 10.60 10.28
CA GLU A 559 -8.56 11.29 11.28
C GLU A 559 -10.05 10.88 11.26
N LEU A 560 -10.56 10.33 10.15
CA LEU A 560 -11.88 9.69 10.09
C LEU A 560 -11.91 8.29 10.73
N ALA A 561 -10.80 7.56 10.69
CA ALA A 561 -10.70 6.18 11.16
C ALA A 561 -10.50 6.09 12.68
N ALA A 562 -10.18 7.21 13.33
CA ALA A 562 -10.10 7.29 14.79
C ALA A 562 -11.50 7.13 15.41
N PRO A 563 -11.71 6.19 16.35
CA PRO A 563 -13.00 6.09 17.05
C PRO A 563 -13.24 7.38 17.84
N LYS A 564 -14.35 8.08 17.56
CA LYS A 564 -14.78 9.23 18.36
C LYS A 564 -14.84 8.80 19.83
N PRO A 565 -14.14 9.49 20.75
CA PRO A 565 -14.35 9.24 22.17
C PRO A 565 -15.81 9.53 22.48
N ALA A 566 -16.51 8.55 23.06
CA ALA A 566 -17.86 8.74 23.51
C ALA A 566 -17.87 9.89 24.52
N ARG A 567 -18.60 10.97 24.23
CA ARG A 567 -18.85 12.02 25.23
C ARG A 567 -19.71 11.39 26.33
N VAL A 568 -19.11 11.23 27.50
CA VAL A 568 -19.75 10.83 28.76
C VAL A 568 -20.52 12.01 29.34
#